data_AF-A0A7H4PM57-F1
#
_entry.id   AF-A0A7H4PM57-F1
#
_cell.length_a   1.000
_cell.length_b   1.000
_cell.length_c   1.000
_cell.angle_alpha   90.00
_cell.angle_beta   90.00
_cell.angle_gamma   90.00
#
_symmetry.space_group_name_H-M   'P 1'
#
loop_
_entity.id
_entity.type
_entity.pdbx_description
1 polymer ?
#
loop_
_entity_poly.entity_id
_entity_poly.type
_entity_poly.pdbx_seq_one_letter_code
_entity_poly.pdbx_strand_id
1 'polypeptide(L)'
;MGWSLPEVPARPDMQPWSPWVCLSITFAGVFIALVRVVLHSPSGSLPTLASGYWLPLTGYTLVGVTITITFYLLCWEIQTFRVRNWNNWRRNMHLAWQRQAHLHLCVTRHVVLTADPQLLSRLAGVASESSDETSLLTLLPEEAFIPGISRFEQLCRLLINQIKTILSQAYPSGPLTVIIQTSASDKKQEIQYFSLLWEDEKLPWMPDIHALSNSSIFNNWNKFLSTARYPLLVLALHYRQPEEALAEFACALLLLPEAMLKSSEQRGCGASISRHAAEYWCIAPRAG
;
A
#
# COMPACT_ATOMS: atom_id res chain seq x y z
N MET A 1 22.68 4.91 -5.17
CA MET A 1 22.14 5.47 -3.92
C MET A 1 21.15 4.45 -3.38
N GLY A 2 21.52 3.74 -2.31
CA GLY A 2 20.67 2.72 -1.72
C GLY A 2 19.64 3.38 -0.83
N TRP A 3 18.36 3.07 -1.04
CA TRP A 3 17.29 3.47 -0.13
C TRP A 3 17.66 3.01 1.28
N SER A 4 17.64 3.92 2.25
CA SER A 4 17.85 3.56 3.65
C SER A 4 16.76 2.59 4.05
N LEU A 5 17.13 1.33 4.28
CA LEU A 5 16.25 0.35 4.88
C LEU A 5 15.68 0.98 6.16
N PRO A 6 14.34 1.08 6.32
CA PRO A 6 13.77 1.64 7.55
C PRO A 6 14.19 0.74 8.70
N GLU A 7 15.18 1.18 9.48
CA GLU A 7 15.75 0.42 10.58
C GLU A 7 14.85 0.56 11.81
N VAL A 8 13.72 -0.13 11.78
CA VAL A 8 12.88 -0.26 12.97
C VAL A 8 13.59 -1.20 13.93
N PRO A 9 13.84 -0.83 15.20
CA PRO A 9 14.51 -1.71 16.15
C PRO A 9 13.63 -2.90 16.53
N ALA A 10 14.26 -4.08 16.65
CA ALA A 10 13.61 -5.25 17.23
C ALA A 10 13.35 -5.00 18.72
N ARG A 11 12.22 -5.48 19.23
CA ARG A 11 12.06 -5.59 20.68
C ARG A 11 12.69 -6.91 21.11
N PRO A 12 13.54 -6.91 22.15
CA PRO A 12 14.12 -8.14 22.67
C PRO A 12 12.99 -9.07 23.12
N ASP A 13 13.19 -10.37 22.91
CA ASP A 13 12.27 -11.37 23.42
C ASP A 13 12.21 -11.26 24.94
N MET A 14 11.00 -11.33 25.49
CA MET A 14 10.86 -11.28 26.93
C MET A 14 11.34 -12.58 27.57
N GLN A 15 11.94 -12.41 28.74
CA GLN A 15 12.36 -13.50 29.59
C GLN A 15 11.16 -14.41 29.90
N PRO A 16 11.35 -15.75 29.90
CA PRO A 16 10.29 -16.68 30.27
C PRO A 16 9.72 -16.33 31.65
N TRP A 17 8.42 -16.59 31.83
CA TRP A 17 7.75 -16.43 33.12
C TRP A 17 8.54 -17.16 34.21
N SER A 18 8.65 -16.54 35.39
CA SER A 18 9.48 -17.08 36.47
C SER A 18 8.66 -18.00 37.37
N PRO A 19 8.96 -19.30 37.45
CA PRO A 19 8.28 -20.22 38.36
C PRO A 19 8.42 -19.82 39.83
N TRP A 20 9.51 -19.14 40.18
CA TRP A 20 9.79 -18.64 41.53
C TRP A 20 8.77 -17.59 41.98
N VAL A 21 8.26 -16.78 41.06
CA VAL A 21 7.23 -15.78 41.38
C VAL A 21 5.91 -16.50 41.72
N CYS A 22 5.52 -17.52 40.95
CA CYS A 22 4.34 -18.34 41.26
C CYS A 22 4.47 -19.07 42.60
N LEU A 23 5.66 -19.60 42.91
CA LEU A 23 5.94 -20.21 44.22
C LEU A 23 5.82 -19.18 45.35
N SER A 24 6.33 -17.96 45.16
CA SER A 24 6.23 -16.89 46.15
C SER A 24 4.78 -16.47 46.41
N ILE A 25 3.94 -16.39 45.37
CA ILE A 25 2.51 -16.09 45.49
C ILE A 25 1.80 -17.18 46.28
N THR A 26 2.09 -18.45 45.99
CA THR A 26 1.53 -19.59 46.72
C THR A 26 1.94 -19.58 48.19
N PHE A 27 3.22 -19.36 48.46
CA PHE A 27 3.75 -19.30 49.83
C PHE A 27 3.15 -18.13 50.62
N ALA A 28 3.03 -16.96 50.01
CA ALA A 28 2.40 -15.79 50.61
C ALA A 28 0.91 -16.05 50.94
N GLY A 29 0.17 -16.69 50.04
CA GLY A 29 -1.23 -17.07 50.30
C GLY A 29 -1.39 -18.02 51.48
N VAL A 30 -0.53 -19.03 51.58
CA VAL A 30 -0.50 -19.97 52.72
C VAL A 30 -0.08 -19.26 54.01
N PHE A 31 0.92 -18.37 53.96
CA PHE A 31 1.37 -17.60 55.10
C PHE A 31 0.27 -16.68 55.64
N ILE A 32 -0.46 -15.98 54.77
CA ILE A 32 -1.61 -15.14 55.14
C ILE A 32 -2.71 -16.00 55.79
N ALA A 33 -2.96 -17.21 55.27
CA ALA A 33 -3.91 -18.14 55.88
C ALA A 33 -3.49 -18.53 57.31
N LEU A 34 -2.20 -18.85 57.52
CA LEU A 34 -1.66 -19.20 58.83
C LEU A 34 -1.74 -18.05 59.82
N VAL A 35 -1.35 -16.83 59.41
CA VAL A 35 -1.47 -15.62 60.23
C VAL A 35 -2.92 -15.38 60.64
N ARG A 36 -3.86 -15.56 59.71
CA ARG A 36 -5.30 -15.43 60.00
C ARG A 36 -5.77 -16.45 61.03
N VAL A 37 -5.30 -17.69 60.96
CA VAL A 37 -5.61 -18.72 61.97
C VAL A 37 -5.07 -18.33 63.35
N VAL A 38 -3.84 -17.86 63.43
CA VAL A 38 -3.19 -17.46 64.69
C VAL A 38 -3.88 -16.24 65.32
N LEU A 39 -4.26 -15.24 64.52
CA LEU A 39 -4.91 -14.02 65.01
C LEU A 39 -6.35 -14.25 65.47
N HIS A 40 -7.06 -15.21 64.86
CA HIS A 40 -8.45 -15.49 65.19
C HIS A 40 -8.64 -16.72 66.09
N SER A 41 -7.56 -17.37 66.55
CA SER A 41 -7.67 -18.46 67.51
C SER A 41 -7.93 -17.92 68.93
N PRO A 42 -8.98 -18.39 69.63
CA PRO A 42 -9.22 -18.01 71.02
C PRO A 42 -8.10 -18.51 71.93
N SER A 43 -7.74 -17.70 72.92
CA SER A 43 -6.66 -17.98 73.87
C SER A 43 -6.95 -19.24 74.70
N GLY A 44 -6.47 -20.40 74.24
CA GLY A 44 -6.49 -21.64 75.02
C GLY A 44 -6.82 -22.92 74.23
N SER A 45 -7.34 -22.82 73.00
CA SER A 45 -7.56 -24.01 72.16
C SER A 45 -7.30 -23.73 70.69
N LEU A 46 -6.52 -24.61 70.06
CA LEU A 46 -6.51 -24.69 68.61
C LEU A 46 -7.96 -24.91 68.14
N PRO A 47 -8.42 -24.22 67.07
CA PRO A 47 -9.73 -24.51 66.51
C PRO A 47 -9.80 -26.01 66.25
N THR A 48 -10.79 -26.67 66.84
CA THR A 48 -10.98 -28.11 66.68
C THR A 48 -11.00 -28.45 65.19
N LEU A 49 -10.65 -29.68 64.81
CA LEU A 49 -10.69 -30.19 63.43
C LEU A 49 -12.11 -30.23 62.82
N ALA A 50 -12.99 -29.34 63.25
CA ALA A 50 -14.32 -29.10 62.71
C ALA A 50 -14.19 -28.60 61.27
N SER A 51 -14.75 -29.39 60.35
CA SER A 51 -14.78 -29.11 58.91
C SER A 51 -15.36 -27.74 58.57
N GLY A 52 -16.28 -27.20 59.40
CA GLY A 52 -16.93 -25.92 59.20
C GLY A 52 -16.01 -24.69 59.20
N TYR A 53 -14.81 -24.76 59.82
CA TYR A 53 -13.85 -23.65 59.85
C TYR A 53 -12.75 -23.81 58.79
N TRP A 54 -12.20 -25.03 58.66
CA TRP A 54 -11.06 -25.29 57.78
C TRP A 54 -11.42 -25.33 56.29
N LEU A 55 -12.61 -25.82 55.95
CA LEU A 55 -13.07 -25.95 54.56
C LEU A 55 -13.30 -24.59 53.86
N PRO A 56 -14.01 -23.61 54.46
CA PRO A 56 -14.11 -22.28 53.85
C PRO A 56 -12.77 -21.53 53.84
N LEU A 57 -11.92 -21.69 54.87
CA LEU A 57 -10.60 -21.06 54.91
C LEU A 57 -9.70 -21.55 53.76
N THR A 58 -9.64 -22.86 53.54
CA THR A 58 -8.89 -23.46 52.42
C THR A 58 -9.50 -23.07 51.07
N GLY A 59 -10.82 -23.00 50.96
CA GLY A 59 -11.52 -22.52 49.78
C GLY A 59 -11.15 -21.07 49.41
N TYR A 60 -11.25 -20.12 50.34
CA TYR A 60 -10.93 -18.71 50.08
C TYR A 60 -9.46 -18.49 49.75
N THR A 61 -8.56 -19.21 50.41
CA THR A 61 -7.11 -19.09 50.17
C THR A 61 -6.74 -19.65 48.80
N LEU A 62 -7.30 -20.79 48.40
CA LEU A 62 -7.10 -21.36 47.07
C LEU A 62 -7.66 -20.46 45.96
N VAL A 63 -8.85 -19.88 46.16
CA VAL A 63 -9.42 -18.91 45.21
C VAL A 63 -8.55 -17.64 45.13
N GLY A 64 -8.08 -17.11 46.25
CA GLY A 64 -7.21 -15.93 46.25
C GLY A 64 -5.87 -16.17 45.54
N VAL A 65 -5.23 -17.31 45.81
CA VAL A 65 -3.97 -17.70 45.16
C VAL A 65 -4.17 -17.92 43.66
N THR A 66 -5.23 -18.63 43.26
CA THR A 66 -5.51 -18.87 41.84
C THR A 66 -5.80 -17.57 41.08
N ILE A 67 -6.59 -16.64 41.63
CA ILE A 67 -6.83 -15.32 41.03
C ILE A 67 -5.53 -14.51 40.87
N THR A 68 -4.66 -14.56 41.88
CA THR A 68 -3.40 -13.79 41.84
C THR A 68 -2.44 -14.36 40.80
N ILE A 69 -2.34 -15.70 40.72
CA ILE A 69 -1.53 -16.38 39.70
C ILE A 69 -2.07 -16.12 38.30
N THR A 70 -3.39 -16.20 38.09
CA THR A 70 -3.98 -15.95 36.76
C THR A 70 -3.76 -14.51 36.32
N PHE A 71 -3.87 -13.53 37.22
CA PHE A 71 -3.57 -12.13 36.90
C PHE A 71 -2.09 -11.93 36.52
N TYR A 72 -1.17 -12.53 37.27
CA TYR A 72 0.26 -12.50 36.95
C TYR A 72 0.56 -13.08 35.56
N LEU A 73 0.02 -14.27 35.27
CA LEU A 73 0.19 -14.93 33.97
C LEU A 73 -0.44 -14.13 32.83
N LEU A 74 -1.64 -13.57 33.04
CA LEU A 74 -2.32 -12.73 32.05
C LEU A 74 -1.51 -11.47 31.74
N CYS A 75 -0.95 -10.80 32.76
CA CYS A 75 -0.08 -9.65 32.54
C CYS A 75 1.15 -10.01 31.70
N TRP A 76 1.79 -11.15 31.99
CA TRP A 76 2.91 -11.65 31.21
C TRP A 76 2.50 -12.00 29.76
N GLU A 77 1.35 -12.64 29.57
CA GLU A 77 0.82 -13.00 28.25
C GLU A 77 0.51 -11.76 27.40
N ILE A 78 -0.13 -10.74 27.98
CA ILE A 78 -0.40 -9.47 27.28
C ILE A 78 0.91 -8.83 26.81
N GLN A 79 1.91 -8.77 27.69
CA GLN A 79 3.19 -8.18 27.32
C GLN A 79 3.88 -8.99 26.21
N THR A 80 3.92 -10.33 26.29
CA THR A 80 4.57 -11.18 25.29
C THR A 80 3.86 -11.12 23.95
N PHE A 81 2.53 -11.08 23.96
CA PHE A 81 1.70 -10.84 22.78
C PHE A 81 2.06 -9.51 22.11
N ARG A 82 2.22 -8.42 22.88
CA ARG A 82 2.61 -7.10 22.33
C ARG A 82 3.99 -7.13 21.67
N VAL A 83 4.98 -7.78 22.29
CA VAL A 83 6.34 -7.93 21.72
C VAL A 83 6.30 -8.78 20.45
N ARG A 84 5.60 -9.91 20.48
CA ARG A 84 5.46 -10.80 19.31
C ARG A 84 4.74 -10.11 18.16
N ASN A 85 3.67 -9.37 18.44
CA ASN A 85 2.94 -8.62 17.43
C ASN A 85 3.83 -7.53 16.80
N TRP A 86 4.61 -6.82 17.61
CA TRP A 86 5.59 -5.84 17.12
C TRP A 86 6.62 -6.47 16.19
N ASN A 87 7.23 -7.59 16.62
CA ASN A 87 8.26 -8.28 15.84
C ASN A 87 7.67 -8.89 14.55
N ASN A 88 6.44 -9.41 14.58
CA ASN A 88 5.72 -9.87 13.40
C ASN A 88 5.39 -8.73 12.43
N TRP A 89 4.88 -7.61 12.94
CA TRP A 89 4.61 -6.41 12.13
C TRP A 89 5.90 -5.91 11.47
N ARG A 90 6.99 -5.81 12.22
CA ARG A 90 8.32 -5.43 11.71
C ARG A 90 8.76 -6.37 10.59
N ARG A 91 8.65 -7.69 10.79
CA ARG A 91 9.00 -8.69 9.77
C ARG A 91 8.15 -8.52 8.51
N ASN A 92 6.84 -8.36 8.67
CA ASN A 92 5.92 -8.17 7.54
C ASN A 92 6.21 -6.87 6.79
N MET A 93 6.55 -5.79 7.50
CA MET A 93 6.95 -4.53 6.90
C MET A 93 8.26 -4.65 6.12
N HIS A 94 9.28 -5.32 6.67
CA HIS A 94 10.50 -5.60 5.92
C HIS A 94 10.24 -6.46 4.69
N LEU A 95 9.38 -7.47 4.79
CA LEU A 95 9.01 -8.31 3.63
C LEU A 95 8.23 -7.51 2.59
N ALA A 96 7.31 -6.64 3.00
CA ALA A 96 6.58 -5.77 2.09
C ALA A 96 7.52 -4.77 1.41
N TRP A 97 8.42 -4.15 2.17
CA TRP A 97 9.44 -3.25 1.64
C TRP A 97 10.40 -3.96 0.70
N GLN A 98 10.89 -5.15 1.05
CA GLN A 98 11.73 -5.97 0.18
C GLN A 98 10.99 -6.32 -1.11
N ARG A 99 9.75 -6.81 -1.01
CA ARG A 99 8.93 -7.08 -2.19
C ARG A 99 8.77 -5.85 -3.06
N GLN A 100 8.50 -4.70 -2.48
CA GLN A 100 8.33 -3.45 -3.21
C GLN A 100 9.64 -2.93 -3.81
N ALA A 101 10.77 -3.05 -3.11
CA ALA A 101 12.09 -2.73 -3.63
C ALA A 101 12.52 -3.71 -4.74
N HIS A 102 12.01 -4.94 -4.72
CA HIS A 102 12.18 -5.96 -5.75
C HIS A 102 11.01 -6.00 -6.76
N LEU A 103 10.08 -5.05 -6.75
CA LEU A 103 9.15 -4.88 -7.87
C LEU A 103 9.96 -4.27 -9.01
N HIS A 104 10.49 -5.16 -9.85
CA HIS A 104 11.38 -4.89 -10.98
C HIS A 104 10.70 -4.13 -12.13
N LEU A 105 9.70 -3.29 -11.89
CA LEU A 105 8.99 -2.56 -12.96
C LEU A 105 9.53 -1.13 -13.10
N CYS A 106 10.40 -0.95 -14.08
CA CYS A 106 11.09 0.30 -14.32
C CYS A 106 10.27 1.21 -15.23
N VAL A 107 10.09 2.47 -14.80
CA VAL A 107 9.60 3.53 -15.68
C VAL A 107 10.66 3.76 -16.75
N THR A 108 10.39 3.31 -17.97
CA THR A 108 11.31 3.42 -19.11
C THR A 108 11.01 4.67 -19.92
N ARG A 109 9.73 5.00 -20.07
CA ARG A 109 9.27 6.21 -20.76
C ARG A 109 7.99 6.73 -20.13
N HIS A 110 7.87 8.05 -20.05
CA HIS A 110 6.61 8.73 -19.86
C HIS A 110 6.43 9.72 -21.01
N VAL A 111 5.20 9.83 -21.49
CA VAL A 111 4.77 10.87 -22.41
C VAL A 111 3.65 11.60 -21.70
N VAL A 112 3.80 12.90 -21.50
CA VAL A 112 2.74 13.72 -20.92
C VAL A 112 2.40 14.82 -21.90
N LEU A 113 1.12 14.90 -22.22
CA LEU A 113 0.50 15.98 -22.98
C LEU A 113 -0.41 16.71 -21.99
N THR A 114 -0.06 17.96 -21.68
CA THR A 114 -0.88 18.86 -20.86
C THR A 114 -1.28 20.08 -21.68
N ALA A 115 -2.51 20.57 -21.48
CA ALA A 115 -2.95 21.80 -22.15
C ALA A 115 -2.19 23.03 -21.63
N ASP A 116 -1.74 22.99 -20.36
CA ASP A 116 -0.82 23.95 -19.76
C ASP A 116 0.55 23.30 -19.53
N PRO A 117 1.64 23.77 -20.18
CA PRO A 117 2.98 23.21 -20.03
C PRO A 117 3.57 23.40 -18.62
N GLN A 118 3.02 24.34 -17.82
CA GLN A 118 3.46 24.60 -16.44
C GLN A 118 2.65 23.81 -15.40
N LEU A 119 1.57 23.13 -15.78
CA LEU A 119 0.65 22.45 -14.86
C LEU A 119 1.36 21.43 -13.96
N LEU A 120 2.26 20.62 -14.52
CA LEU A 120 3.06 19.67 -13.73
C LEU A 120 4.00 20.37 -12.74
N SER A 121 4.62 21.49 -13.15
CA SER A 121 5.54 22.24 -12.29
C SER A 121 4.82 22.97 -11.15
N ARG A 122 3.58 23.41 -11.38
CA ARG A 122 2.68 23.99 -10.35
C ARG A 122 2.21 22.91 -9.38
N LEU A 123 1.81 21.74 -9.88
CA LEU A 123 1.40 20.61 -9.03
C LEU A 123 2.57 20.02 -8.22
N ALA A 124 3.79 20.06 -8.76
CA ALA A 124 5.01 19.72 -8.04
C ALA A 124 5.43 20.80 -7.01
N GLY A 125 4.72 21.94 -6.93
CA GLY A 125 5.02 23.04 -6.02
C GLY A 125 6.28 23.84 -6.35
N VAL A 126 6.78 23.72 -7.59
CA VAL A 126 8.05 24.33 -8.04
C VAL A 126 7.82 25.70 -8.69
N ALA A 127 6.62 25.96 -9.24
CA ALA A 127 6.29 27.21 -9.92
C ALA A 127 5.28 28.06 -9.12
N SER A 128 5.50 29.39 -9.07
CA SER A 128 4.59 30.35 -8.43
C SER A 128 3.31 30.55 -9.26
N GLU A 129 2.18 30.74 -8.57
CA GLU A 129 0.88 31.05 -9.16
C GLU A 129 0.90 32.47 -9.78
N SER A 130 1.44 32.63 -10.99
CA SER A 130 1.27 33.88 -11.76
C SER A 130 -0.05 33.83 -12.51
N SER A 131 -0.97 34.71 -12.10
CA SER A 131 -2.40 34.75 -12.42
C SER A 131 -2.79 35.25 -13.83
N ASP A 132 -1.85 35.50 -14.76
CA ASP A 132 -2.15 36.37 -15.91
C ASP A 132 -2.06 35.73 -17.30
N GLU A 133 -1.96 34.41 -17.43
CA GLU A 133 -2.07 33.75 -18.75
C GLU A 133 -3.37 32.95 -18.87
N THR A 134 -4.19 33.30 -19.87
CA THR A 134 -5.37 32.54 -20.30
C THR A 134 -4.96 31.11 -20.59
N SER A 135 -5.10 30.27 -19.56
CA SER A 135 -4.69 28.87 -19.56
C SER A 135 -5.45 28.15 -20.66
N LEU A 136 -4.76 27.59 -21.64
CA LEU A 136 -5.40 26.72 -22.61
C LEU A 136 -5.98 25.52 -21.85
N LEU A 137 -7.30 25.40 -21.85
CA LEU A 137 -8.02 24.36 -21.10
C LEU A 137 -8.12 23.05 -21.88
N THR A 138 -7.85 23.08 -23.19
CA THR A 138 -8.00 21.96 -24.12
C THR A 138 -6.69 21.64 -24.80
N LEU A 139 -6.35 20.35 -24.83
CA LEU A 139 -5.22 19.82 -25.60
C LEU A 139 -5.52 19.92 -27.10
N LEU A 140 -4.53 20.38 -27.87
CA LEU A 140 -4.56 20.50 -29.34
C LEU A 140 -5.78 21.29 -29.86
N PRO A 141 -5.93 22.59 -29.52
CA PRO A 141 -7.07 23.40 -29.98
C PRO A 141 -7.02 23.71 -31.49
N GLU A 142 -5.86 23.56 -32.13
CA GLU A 142 -5.63 23.92 -33.54
C GLU A 142 -5.80 22.75 -34.52
N GLU A 143 -5.82 21.50 -34.04
CA GLU A 143 -6.04 20.34 -34.90
C GLU A 143 -7.53 20.16 -35.16
N ALA A 144 -7.94 20.30 -36.43
CA ALA A 144 -9.31 20.09 -36.85
C ALA A 144 -9.71 18.64 -36.56
N PHE A 145 -10.57 18.46 -35.55
CA PHE A 145 -11.16 17.17 -35.22
C PHE A 145 -11.81 16.58 -36.47
N ILE A 146 -11.37 15.39 -36.87
CA ILE A 146 -12.05 14.63 -37.92
C ILE A 146 -13.46 14.31 -37.38
N PRO A 147 -14.53 14.76 -38.05
CA PRO A 147 -15.88 14.52 -37.57
C PRO A 147 -16.15 13.02 -37.50
N GLY A 148 -16.61 12.54 -36.34
CA GLY A 148 -16.96 11.14 -36.10
C GLY A 148 -15.93 10.31 -35.31
N ILE A 149 -14.73 10.84 -35.05
CA ILE A 149 -13.73 10.17 -34.18
C ILE A 149 -13.85 10.72 -32.76
N SER A 150 -13.85 9.84 -31.76
CA SER A 150 -13.92 10.25 -30.36
C SER A 150 -12.63 10.96 -29.93
N ARG A 151 -12.75 11.99 -29.07
CA ARG A 151 -11.59 12.74 -28.52
C ARG A 151 -10.61 11.80 -27.79
N PHE A 152 -11.15 10.75 -27.16
CA PHE A 152 -10.39 9.67 -26.53
C PHE A 152 -9.49 8.92 -27.52
N GLU A 153 -10.04 8.50 -28.66
CA GLU A 153 -9.32 7.72 -29.67
C GLU A 153 -8.15 8.50 -30.27
N GLN A 154 -8.34 9.78 -30.55
CA GLN A 154 -7.27 10.64 -31.09
C GLN A 154 -6.10 10.80 -30.10
N LEU A 155 -6.40 11.07 -28.83
CA LEU A 155 -5.37 11.18 -27.79
C LEU A 155 -4.63 9.85 -27.61
N CYS A 156 -5.36 8.72 -27.64
CA CYS A 156 -4.74 7.39 -27.59
C CYS A 156 -3.81 7.15 -28.78
N ARG A 157 -4.24 7.48 -30.01
CA ARG A 157 -3.41 7.34 -31.23
C ARG A 157 -2.12 8.16 -31.13
N LEU A 158 -2.19 9.40 -30.62
CA LEU A 158 -1.00 10.23 -30.45
C LEU A 158 -0.04 9.63 -29.42
N LEU A 159 -0.55 9.20 -28.26
CA LEU A 159 0.26 8.58 -27.21
C LEU A 159 0.91 7.28 -27.67
N ILE A 160 0.17 6.42 -28.37
CA ILE A 160 0.67 5.15 -28.91
C ILE A 160 1.77 5.41 -29.93
N ASN A 161 1.59 6.34 -30.88
CA ASN A 161 2.61 6.63 -31.89
C ASN A 161 3.93 7.10 -31.28
N GLN A 162 3.90 7.86 -30.19
CA GLN A 162 5.12 8.30 -29.49
C GLN A 162 5.82 7.17 -28.74
N ILE A 163 5.09 6.16 -28.27
CA ILE A 163 5.64 5.06 -27.47
C ILE A 163 6.01 3.84 -28.33
N LYS A 164 5.31 3.61 -29.44
CA LYS A 164 5.43 2.43 -30.31
C LYS A 164 6.86 2.14 -30.75
N THR A 165 7.63 3.18 -31.09
CA THR A 165 9.02 3.05 -31.54
C THR A 165 9.95 2.56 -30.42
N ILE A 166 9.71 2.99 -29.19
CA ILE A 166 10.50 2.61 -28.02
C ILE A 166 10.10 1.23 -27.55
N LEU A 167 8.79 0.95 -27.53
CA LEU A 167 8.27 -0.35 -27.18
C LEU A 167 8.79 -1.42 -28.14
N SER A 168 8.82 -1.17 -29.45
CA SER A 168 9.35 -2.14 -30.42
C SER A 168 10.85 -2.37 -30.31
N GLN A 169 11.62 -1.37 -29.87
CA GLN A 169 13.06 -1.50 -29.62
C GLN A 169 13.38 -2.31 -28.36
N ALA A 170 12.55 -2.20 -27.31
CA ALA A 170 12.75 -2.91 -26.05
C ALA A 170 12.06 -4.28 -26.04
N TYR A 171 10.91 -4.41 -26.71
CA TYR A 171 10.06 -5.59 -26.71
C TYR A 171 9.35 -5.76 -28.07
N PRO A 172 9.91 -6.55 -29.01
CA PRO A 172 9.45 -6.57 -30.40
C PRO A 172 8.07 -7.22 -30.60
N SER A 173 7.68 -8.20 -29.79
CA SER A 173 6.36 -8.85 -29.84
C SER A 173 6.06 -9.61 -28.54
N GLY A 174 4.77 -9.83 -28.27
CA GLY A 174 4.31 -10.65 -27.14
C GLY A 174 3.19 -10.02 -26.31
N PRO A 175 2.86 -10.61 -25.14
CA PRO A 175 1.81 -10.09 -24.26
C PRO A 175 2.20 -8.73 -23.67
N LEU A 176 1.23 -7.82 -23.62
CA LEU A 176 1.34 -6.47 -23.06
C LEU A 176 0.11 -6.22 -22.17
N THR A 177 0.27 -5.73 -20.94
CA THR A 177 -0.88 -5.31 -20.13
C THR A 177 -1.12 -3.81 -20.36
N VAL A 178 -2.32 -3.44 -20.80
CA VAL A 178 -2.70 -2.03 -21.00
C VAL A 178 -3.71 -1.64 -19.93
N ILE A 179 -3.40 -0.59 -19.18
CA ILE A 179 -4.26 -0.05 -18.13
C ILE A 179 -4.75 1.32 -18.57
N ILE A 180 -6.06 1.48 -18.67
CA ILE A 180 -6.71 2.72 -19.06
C ILE A 180 -7.35 3.35 -17.82
N GLN A 181 -6.94 4.57 -17.50
CA GLN A 181 -7.50 5.41 -16.46
C GLN A 181 -8.11 6.64 -17.12
N THR A 182 -9.43 6.73 -17.06
CA THR A 182 -10.22 7.79 -17.71
C THR A 182 -11.19 8.42 -16.71
N SER A 183 -11.47 9.71 -16.89
CA SER A 183 -12.52 10.41 -16.14
C SER A 183 -13.94 10.07 -16.58
N ALA A 184 -14.09 9.32 -17.67
CA ALA A 184 -15.37 8.94 -18.24
C ALA A 184 -16.25 8.07 -17.35
N SER A 185 -17.57 8.25 -17.50
CA SER A 185 -18.55 7.34 -16.92
C SER A 185 -18.55 5.98 -17.63
N ASP A 186 -18.47 5.97 -18.97
CA ASP A 186 -18.66 4.76 -19.79
C ASP A 186 -17.35 4.06 -20.19
N LYS A 187 -16.73 3.43 -19.20
CA LYS A 187 -15.44 2.73 -19.35
C LYS A 187 -15.45 1.57 -20.34
N LYS A 188 -16.61 0.92 -20.53
CA LYS A 188 -16.76 -0.19 -21.47
C LYS A 188 -16.64 0.28 -22.92
N GLN A 189 -17.18 1.45 -23.24
CA GLN A 189 -17.09 2.02 -24.57
C GLN A 189 -15.65 2.43 -24.88
N GLU A 190 -14.93 3.00 -23.91
CA GLU A 190 -13.53 3.36 -24.10
C GLU A 190 -12.62 2.15 -24.31
N ILE A 191 -12.85 1.05 -23.57
CA ILE A 191 -12.14 -0.22 -23.85
C ILE A 191 -12.41 -0.67 -25.29
N GLN A 192 -13.66 -0.57 -25.76
CA GLN A 192 -14.03 -0.97 -27.12
C GLN A 192 -13.35 -0.08 -28.18
N TYR A 193 -13.41 1.25 -28.03
CA TYR A 193 -12.71 2.18 -28.92
C TYR A 193 -11.20 1.92 -28.94
N PHE A 194 -10.62 1.64 -27.77
CA PHE A 194 -9.21 1.31 -27.68
C PHE A 194 -8.88 -0.02 -28.36
N SER A 195 -9.72 -1.06 -28.21
CA SER A 195 -9.52 -2.34 -28.89
C SER A 195 -9.58 -2.20 -30.41
N LEU A 196 -10.52 -1.41 -30.94
CA LEU A 196 -10.62 -1.13 -32.38
C LEU A 196 -9.40 -0.38 -32.89
N LEU A 197 -8.97 0.66 -32.18
CA LEU A 197 -7.75 1.40 -32.52
C LEU A 197 -6.52 0.50 -32.51
N TRP A 198 -6.42 -0.43 -31.57
CA TRP A 198 -5.30 -1.37 -31.48
C TRP A 198 -5.26 -2.35 -32.65
N GLU A 199 -6.43 -2.84 -33.08
CA GLU A 199 -6.58 -3.70 -34.27
C GLU A 199 -6.24 -2.95 -35.56
N ASP A 200 -6.73 -1.71 -35.70
CA ASP A 200 -6.49 -0.86 -36.86
C ASP A 200 -5.01 -0.55 -37.07
N GLU A 201 -4.27 -0.31 -35.98
CA GLU A 201 -2.82 -0.03 -36.05
C GLU A 201 -1.95 -1.28 -36.29
N LYS A 202 -2.56 -2.48 -36.37
CA LYS A 202 -1.90 -3.78 -36.62
C LYS A 202 -0.64 -3.97 -35.78
N LEU A 203 -0.75 -3.68 -34.48
CA LEU A 203 0.39 -3.76 -33.58
C LEU A 203 0.77 -5.22 -33.29
N PRO A 204 2.08 -5.56 -33.17
CA PRO A 204 2.56 -6.94 -33.00
C PRO A 204 2.37 -7.49 -31.58
N TRP A 205 1.82 -6.71 -30.66
CA TRP A 205 1.61 -7.08 -29.26
C TRP A 205 0.18 -7.54 -29.01
N MET A 206 0.02 -8.49 -28.08
CA MET A 206 -1.29 -8.98 -27.63
C MET A 206 -1.68 -8.22 -26.35
N PRO A 207 -2.57 -7.21 -26.42
CA PRO A 207 -2.90 -6.39 -25.28
C PRO A 207 -3.93 -7.09 -24.38
N ASP A 208 -3.68 -7.13 -23.08
CA ASP A 208 -4.68 -7.42 -22.06
C ASP A 208 -5.15 -6.09 -21.46
N ILE A 209 -6.34 -5.64 -21.87
CA ILE A 209 -6.83 -4.28 -21.66
C ILE A 209 -7.72 -4.22 -20.42
N HIS A 210 -7.36 -3.38 -19.45
CA HIS A 210 -8.10 -3.18 -18.20
C HIS A 210 -8.44 -1.70 -18.02
N ALA A 211 -9.71 -1.36 -17.74
CA ALA A 211 -10.08 -0.01 -17.29
C ALA A 211 -10.15 0.05 -15.76
N LEU A 212 -9.51 1.05 -15.16
CA LEU A 212 -9.51 1.26 -13.73
C LEU A 212 -10.77 1.98 -13.25
N SER A 213 -11.31 1.57 -12.10
CA SER A 213 -12.39 2.30 -11.42
C SER A 213 -11.88 3.53 -10.68
N ASN A 214 -12.66 4.61 -10.68
CA ASN A 214 -12.33 5.88 -9.99
C ASN A 214 -12.50 5.73 -8.47
N SER A 215 -13.24 4.73 -7.99
CA SER A 215 -13.58 4.54 -6.57
C SER A 215 -12.45 3.96 -5.72
N SER A 216 -11.41 3.37 -6.33
CA SER A 216 -10.30 2.71 -5.60
C SER A 216 -9.05 2.55 -6.46
N ILE A 217 -8.55 3.67 -6.97
CA ILE A 217 -7.41 3.73 -7.88
C ILE A 217 -6.21 2.98 -7.28
N PHE A 218 -5.73 3.37 -6.09
CA PHE A 218 -4.51 2.81 -5.49
C PHE A 218 -4.51 1.29 -5.24
N ASN A 219 -5.63 0.73 -4.78
CA ASN A 219 -5.71 -0.72 -4.50
C ASN A 219 -5.67 -1.56 -5.78
N ASN A 220 -6.39 -1.12 -6.82
CA ASN A 220 -6.42 -1.81 -8.10
C ASN A 220 -5.06 -1.70 -8.80
N TRP A 221 -4.45 -0.52 -8.75
CA TRP A 221 -3.09 -0.28 -9.25
C TRP A 221 -2.05 -1.20 -8.60
N ASN A 222 -2.03 -1.29 -7.27
CA ASN A 222 -1.09 -2.17 -6.56
C ASN A 222 -1.28 -3.64 -6.95
N LYS A 223 -2.52 -4.08 -7.21
CA LYS A 223 -2.78 -5.44 -7.68
C LYS A 223 -2.17 -5.68 -9.06
N PHE A 224 -2.34 -4.76 -10.00
CA PHE A 224 -1.75 -4.91 -11.33
C PHE A 224 -0.21 -4.85 -11.30
N LEU A 225 0.37 -3.88 -10.58
CA LEU A 225 1.82 -3.76 -10.47
C LEU A 225 2.47 -4.97 -9.76
N SER A 226 1.81 -5.54 -8.75
CA SER A 226 2.32 -6.73 -8.06
C SER A 226 2.15 -8.03 -8.83
N THR A 227 1.22 -8.08 -9.79
CA THR A 227 0.94 -9.28 -10.59
C THR A 227 1.58 -9.25 -11.98
N ALA A 228 1.97 -8.06 -12.46
CA ALA A 228 2.52 -7.86 -13.78
C ALA A 228 3.86 -8.59 -13.95
N ARG A 229 3.87 -9.58 -14.85
CA ARG A 229 5.07 -10.29 -15.32
C ARG A 229 5.52 -9.83 -16.71
N TYR A 230 4.69 -9.02 -17.36
CA TYR A 230 4.87 -8.51 -18.72
C TYR A 230 4.99 -6.98 -18.69
N PRO A 231 5.46 -6.35 -19.79
CA PRO A 231 5.44 -4.90 -19.90
C PRO A 231 4.02 -4.35 -19.67
N LEU A 232 3.96 -3.21 -18.99
CA LEU A 232 2.72 -2.58 -18.58
C LEU A 232 2.67 -1.16 -19.14
N LEU A 233 1.67 -0.88 -19.96
CA LEU A 233 1.39 0.44 -20.52
C LEU A 233 0.20 1.04 -19.78
N VAL A 234 0.41 2.17 -19.11
CA VAL A 234 -0.66 2.92 -18.47
C VAL A 234 -1.00 4.11 -19.33
N LEU A 235 -2.28 4.27 -19.65
CA LEU A 235 -2.84 5.45 -20.29
C LEU A 235 -3.74 6.16 -19.28
N ALA A 236 -3.34 7.37 -18.86
CA ALA A 236 -4.12 8.21 -17.96
C ALA A 236 -4.63 9.43 -18.73
N LEU A 237 -5.94 9.52 -18.90
CA LEU A 237 -6.61 10.48 -19.76
C LEU A 237 -7.69 11.21 -18.98
N HIS A 238 -7.66 12.53 -19.06
CA HIS A 238 -8.72 13.41 -18.59
C HIS A 238 -9.07 14.36 -19.73
N TYR A 239 -10.26 14.17 -20.29
CA TYR A 239 -10.83 15.06 -21.30
C TYR A 239 -11.92 15.90 -20.66
N ARG A 240 -12.01 17.15 -21.10
CA ARG A 240 -12.84 18.16 -20.44
C ARG A 240 -14.31 17.95 -20.78
N GLN A 241 -15.14 17.88 -19.76
CA GLN A 241 -16.59 17.97 -19.91
C GLN A 241 -17.02 19.45 -19.96
N PRO A 242 -18.11 19.80 -20.67
CA PRO A 242 -18.49 21.19 -20.94
C PRO A 242 -18.66 22.07 -19.69
N GLU A 243 -18.93 21.47 -18.52
CA GLU A 243 -19.15 22.17 -17.25
C GLU A 243 -17.91 22.18 -16.33
N GLU A 244 -16.80 21.56 -16.75
CA GLU A 244 -15.65 21.33 -15.89
C GLU A 244 -14.56 22.41 -16.10
N ALA A 245 -14.00 22.87 -14.97
CA ALA A 245 -12.94 23.89 -14.92
C ALA A 245 -11.53 23.31 -15.04
N LEU A 246 -11.39 21.98 -15.05
CA LEU A 246 -10.10 21.30 -15.13
C LEU A 246 -9.59 21.28 -16.58
N ALA A 247 -8.27 21.47 -16.71
CA ALA A 247 -7.58 21.41 -17.99
C ALA A 247 -7.37 19.96 -18.44
N GLU A 248 -7.39 19.74 -19.75
CA GLU A 248 -7.17 18.41 -20.31
C GLU A 248 -5.75 17.89 -20.10
N PHE A 249 -5.67 16.58 -19.88
CA PHE A 249 -4.45 15.86 -19.57
C PHE A 249 -4.46 14.49 -20.24
N ALA A 250 -3.37 14.15 -20.92
CA ALA A 250 -3.18 12.83 -21.50
C ALA A 250 -1.75 12.36 -21.21
N CYS A 251 -1.62 11.23 -20.54
CA CYS A 251 -0.33 10.66 -20.17
C CYS A 251 -0.28 9.19 -20.54
N ALA A 252 0.88 8.79 -21.03
CA ALA A 252 1.21 7.39 -21.23
C ALA A 252 2.51 7.05 -20.50
N LEU A 253 2.44 6.06 -19.61
CA LEU A 253 3.55 5.58 -18.81
C LEU A 253 3.86 4.14 -19.21
N LEU A 254 5.10 3.89 -19.62
CA LEU A 254 5.58 2.57 -19.99
C LEU A 254 6.48 2.00 -18.88
N LEU A 255 6.03 0.90 -18.29
CA LEU A 255 6.70 0.15 -17.24
C LEU A 255 7.23 -1.18 -17.81
N LEU A 256 8.53 -1.40 -17.76
CA LEU A 256 9.16 -2.65 -18.20
C LEU A 256 9.76 -3.43 -17.02
N PRO A 257 9.66 -4.76 -17.03
CA PRO A 257 10.45 -5.60 -16.13
C PRO A 257 11.95 -5.35 -16.31
N GLU A 258 12.72 -5.29 -15.22
CA GLU A 258 14.17 -5.05 -15.21
C GLU A 258 14.93 -6.08 -16.05
N ALA A 259 14.41 -7.31 -16.13
CA ALA A 259 14.93 -8.39 -16.96
C ALA A 259 14.91 -8.08 -18.47
N MET A 260 14.05 -7.17 -18.91
CA MET A 260 13.90 -6.76 -20.31
C MET A 260 14.65 -5.46 -20.65
N LEU A 261 15.26 -4.82 -19.66
CA LEU A 261 16.01 -3.58 -19.86
C LEU A 261 17.45 -3.85 -20.28
N LYS A 262 17.99 -2.94 -21.09
CA LYS A 262 19.41 -2.96 -21.43
C LYS A 262 20.25 -2.60 -20.20
N SER A 263 21.47 -3.14 -20.10
CA SER A 263 22.36 -2.98 -18.93
C SER A 263 22.69 -1.51 -18.58
N SER A 264 22.57 -0.59 -19.54
CA SER A 264 22.70 0.86 -19.33
C SER A 264 21.50 1.49 -18.62
N GLU A 265 20.30 0.97 -18.82
CA GLU A 265 19.02 1.48 -18.27
C GLU A 265 18.71 0.88 -16.89
N GLN A 266 19.20 -0.34 -16.62
CA GLN A 266 19.09 -1.00 -15.31
C GLN A 266 19.70 -0.16 -14.17
N ARG A 267 20.80 0.55 -14.42
CA ARG A 267 21.45 1.41 -13.40
C ARG A 267 20.60 2.62 -12.99
N GLY A 268 19.74 3.12 -13.87
CA GLY A 268 18.86 4.26 -13.60
C GLY A 268 17.51 3.87 -12.97
N CYS A 269 17.09 2.61 -13.14
CA CYS A 269 15.80 2.16 -12.66
C CYS A 269 15.66 2.12 -11.14
N GLY A 270 16.73 1.80 -10.40
CA GLY A 270 16.74 1.84 -8.93
C GLY A 270 16.42 3.22 -8.31
N ALA A 271 16.38 4.28 -9.14
CA ALA A 271 16.08 5.65 -8.74
C ALA A 271 14.76 6.22 -9.32
N SER A 272 14.14 5.61 -10.34
CA SER A 272 13.06 6.26 -11.12
C SER A 272 11.65 6.03 -10.58
N ILE A 273 11.35 4.85 -10.02
CA ILE A 273 9.99 4.51 -9.58
C ILE A 273 9.53 5.43 -8.46
N SER A 274 10.40 5.84 -7.53
CA SER A 274 10.00 6.65 -6.37
C SER A 274 10.03 8.15 -6.59
N ARG A 275 10.90 8.71 -7.46
CA ARG A 275 10.82 10.14 -7.80
C ARG A 275 9.54 10.42 -8.60
N HIS A 276 9.23 9.59 -9.59
CA HIS A 276 8.01 9.77 -10.35
C HIS A 276 6.76 9.26 -9.63
N ALA A 277 6.83 8.23 -8.77
CA ALA A 277 5.68 7.88 -7.93
C ALA A 277 5.40 8.95 -6.86
N ALA A 278 6.42 9.59 -6.28
CA ALA A 278 6.20 10.66 -5.29
C ALA A 278 5.77 11.98 -5.94
N GLU A 279 6.29 12.34 -7.12
CA GLU A 279 5.97 13.61 -7.79
C GLU A 279 4.70 13.55 -8.65
N TYR A 280 4.33 12.39 -9.23
CA TYR A 280 3.12 12.28 -10.07
C TYR A 280 1.90 11.71 -9.35
N TRP A 281 2.05 11.00 -8.22
CA TRP A 281 0.90 10.34 -7.55
C TRP A 281 0.22 11.21 -6.48
N CYS A 282 0.62 12.48 -6.34
CA CYS A 282 -0.11 13.48 -5.56
C CYS A 282 -1.16 14.26 -6.38
N ILE A 283 -1.30 13.96 -7.68
CA ILE A 283 -2.31 14.57 -8.54
C ILE A 283 -3.56 13.67 -8.54
N ALA A 284 -4.51 14.06 -7.69
CA ALA A 284 -5.85 13.50 -7.44
C ALA A 284 -5.96 12.35 -6.40
N PRO A 285 -6.60 12.55 -5.23
CA PRO A 285 -7.60 13.58 -4.90
C PRO A 285 -7.19 14.47 -3.70
N ARG A 286 -6.88 15.74 -3.97
CA ARG A 286 -7.30 16.84 -3.09
C ARG A 286 -8.41 17.60 -3.83
N ALA A 287 -9.50 16.90 -4.07
CA ALA A 287 -10.79 17.46 -4.45
C ALA A 287 -11.82 16.68 -3.63
N GLY A 288 -11.99 17.17 -2.41
CA GLY A 288 -12.86 16.67 -1.34
C GLY A 288 -12.77 17.70 -0.23
#